data_AF-A0A246J532-F1
#
_entry.id   AF-A0A246J532-F1
#
_cell.length_a   1.000
_cell.length_b   1.000
_cell.length_c   1.000
_cell.angle_alpha   90.00
_cell.angle_beta   90.00
_cell.angle_gamma   90.00
#
_symmetry.space_group_name_H-M   'P 1'
#
loop_
_entity.id
_entity.type
_entity.pdbx_description
1 polymer ?
#
loop_
_entity_poly.entity_id
_entity_poly.type
_entity_poly.pdbx_seq_one_letter_code
_entity_poly.pdbx_strand_id
1 'polypeptide(L)'
;MTLTFARAPRLDALIRLALPLALAALPHLVSAQTCDAPGPAPVIGQRMADIAMREYQRVNGHRIDASGRLWKFGSVETETEPLRAADGDAAPPGDRYAWRRIWRYWQVLDQHRPGTAANRDLRWAPDLLDDPDQAGRSRVDALGPALAEVPASSPMAERMREALVRAAISDSPWSGAFISFVMHEAGLSDEAFHFAGAHAIYIRGALRESPGYAYRACDIRRTAPRVGDLICYSRGQPVLDTFADWRDRKDQLDGRTKSHCDVVVSVDAKALKIEAIGGNVLQSVTRRQLMVNEAGLLSSRHYASAPRNKPRPGSPCAEDSSCEKSDLNQQHWSVLLQLR
;
A
#
# COMPACT_ATOMS: atom_id res chain seq x y z
N MET A 1 -75.27 64.95 32.28
CA MET A 1 -75.67 65.68 31.07
C MET A 1 -74.74 65.25 29.95
N THR A 2 -75.36 64.56 29.01
CA THR A 2 -74.97 63.95 27.73
C THR A 2 -73.81 64.54 26.91
N LEU A 3 -73.18 63.62 26.14
CA LEU A 3 -72.53 63.73 24.80
C LEU A 3 -71.00 63.91 24.77
N THR A 4 -70.17 62.86 24.60
CA THR A 4 -69.84 62.00 23.42
C THR A 4 -69.14 62.75 22.25
N PHE A 5 -67.86 62.43 21.94
CA PHE A 5 -67.43 61.55 20.82
C PHE A 5 -65.92 61.66 20.45
N ALA A 6 -65.30 60.48 20.29
CA ALA A 6 -64.31 60.03 19.26
C ALA A 6 -62.97 60.78 19.05
N ARG A 7 -61.84 60.16 18.63
CA ARG A 7 -61.44 58.78 18.25
C ARG A 7 -59.90 58.77 18.06
N ALA A 8 -59.21 57.76 18.62
CA ALA A 8 -58.07 56.94 18.13
C ALA A 8 -56.89 57.52 17.29
N PRO A 9 -55.73 56.82 17.16
CA PRO A 9 -54.98 55.98 18.13
C PRO A 9 -53.44 56.23 18.14
N ARG A 10 -52.79 55.77 19.23
CA ARG A 10 -51.52 55.00 19.40
C ARG A 10 -50.33 55.27 18.44
N LEU A 11 -49.06 55.33 18.89
CA LEU A 11 -48.33 54.26 19.60
C LEU A 11 -46.94 54.77 20.04
N ASP A 12 -46.48 54.22 21.17
CA ASP A 12 -45.18 54.37 21.81
C ASP A 12 -43.98 53.97 20.94
N ALA A 13 -42.79 54.50 21.26
CA ALA A 13 -41.72 53.69 21.90
C ALA A 13 -40.30 54.26 21.78
N LEU A 14 -39.71 54.44 22.98
CA LEU A 14 -38.43 53.88 23.43
C LEU A 14 -37.08 54.53 23.11
N ILE A 15 -36.35 54.64 24.23
CA ILE A 15 -35.06 55.24 24.51
C ILE A 15 -33.94 54.21 24.32
N ARG A 16 -32.80 54.71 23.87
CA ARG A 16 -31.55 54.00 23.56
C ARG A 16 -30.83 53.50 24.82
N LEU A 17 -30.27 52.29 24.77
CA LEU A 17 -29.06 51.96 25.53
C LEU A 17 -28.20 50.95 24.75
N ALA A 18 -26.91 51.25 24.62
CA ALA A 18 -25.93 50.49 23.87
C ALA A 18 -25.40 49.29 24.66
N LEU A 19 -25.17 48.17 23.97
CA LEU A 19 -24.58 46.93 24.50
C LEU A 19 -23.28 46.63 23.72
N PRO A 20 -22.17 46.23 24.36
CA PRO A 20 -20.90 46.02 23.66
C PRO A 20 -20.92 44.69 22.88
N LEU A 21 -20.36 44.72 21.66
CA LEU A 21 -20.07 43.53 20.85
C LEU A 21 -18.96 42.71 21.53
N ALA A 22 -19.33 41.62 22.19
CA ALA A 22 -18.40 40.53 22.47
C ALA A 22 -18.33 39.64 21.22
N LEU A 23 -17.25 39.76 20.43
CA LEU A 23 -16.91 38.76 19.43
C LEU A 23 -16.54 37.48 20.19
N ALA A 24 -17.47 36.54 20.29
CA ALA A 24 -17.15 35.18 20.66
C ALA A 24 -16.22 34.62 19.57
N ALA A 25 -14.97 34.35 19.92
CA ALA A 25 -14.10 33.50 19.12
C ALA A 25 -14.78 32.14 19.01
N LEU A 26 -15.40 31.86 17.87
CA LEU A 26 -15.83 30.52 17.52
C LEU A 26 -14.58 29.65 17.56
N PRO A 27 -14.51 28.61 18.40
CA PRO A 27 -13.46 27.62 18.21
C PRO A 27 -13.68 27.08 16.80
N HIS A 28 -12.66 27.17 15.96
CA HIS A 28 -12.59 26.38 14.74
C HIS A 28 -12.79 24.93 15.17
N LEU A 29 -14.01 24.42 15.06
CA LEU A 29 -14.26 23.01 14.97
C LEU A 29 -13.54 22.58 13.70
N VAL A 30 -12.29 22.17 13.87
CA VAL A 30 -11.65 21.24 12.95
C VAL A 30 -12.63 20.07 12.89
N SER A 31 -13.47 20.07 11.86
CA SER A 31 -14.18 18.88 11.47
C SER A 31 -13.08 17.84 11.32
N ALA A 32 -13.01 16.89 12.26
CA ALA A 32 -12.32 15.63 12.01
C ALA A 32 -13.00 15.11 10.75
N GLN A 33 -12.38 15.36 9.61
CA GLN A 33 -13.02 15.24 8.32
C GLN A 33 -13.20 13.74 8.12
N THR A 34 -14.40 13.26 8.46
CA THR A 34 -14.65 11.85 8.44
C THR A 34 -14.50 11.40 6.99
N CYS A 35 -13.89 10.24 6.79
CA CYS A 35 -13.75 9.66 5.45
C CYS A 35 -15.11 9.22 4.86
N ASP A 36 -16.20 9.56 5.53
CA ASP A 36 -17.57 9.32 5.13
C ASP A 36 -17.83 10.18 3.87
N ALA A 37 -17.93 9.52 2.71
CA ALA A 37 -17.98 10.09 1.36
C ALA A 37 -16.60 10.48 0.76
N PRO A 38 -15.90 9.52 0.14
CA PRO A 38 -14.62 9.73 -0.55
C PRO A 38 -14.59 10.86 -1.60
N GLY A 39 -15.72 11.21 -2.23
CA GLY A 39 -15.73 12.00 -3.47
C GLY A 39 -15.14 11.23 -4.67
N PRO A 40 -15.02 11.84 -5.86
CA PRO A 40 -14.40 11.21 -7.02
C PRO A 40 -12.89 11.00 -6.81
N ALA A 41 -12.31 10.02 -7.51
CA ALA A 41 -10.86 9.79 -7.51
C ALA A 41 -10.13 10.98 -8.16
N PRO A 42 -9.07 11.52 -7.56
CA PRO A 42 -8.24 12.53 -8.21
C PRO A 42 -7.57 11.99 -9.48
N VAL A 43 -7.27 12.87 -10.45
CA VAL A 43 -6.64 12.50 -11.73
C VAL A 43 -5.31 11.77 -11.53
N ILE A 44 -4.54 12.15 -10.51
CA ILE A 44 -3.27 11.49 -10.18
C ILE A 44 -3.47 10.03 -9.77
N GLY A 45 -4.63 9.68 -9.20
CA GLY A 45 -4.97 8.32 -8.83
C GLY A 45 -5.08 7.40 -10.05
N GLN A 46 -5.64 7.89 -11.16
CA GLN A 46 -5.66 7.12 -12.41
C GLN A 46 -4.24 6.90 -12.95
N ARG A 47 -3.37 7.93 -12.88
CA ARG A 47 -1.96 7.80 -13.29
C ARG A 47 -1.23 6.73 -12.48
N MET A 48 -1.41 6.71 -11.16
CA MET A 48 -0.85 5.66 -10.28
C MET A 48 -1.34 4.26 -10.66
N ALA A 49 -2.64 4.13 -10.92
CA ALA A 49 -3.23 2.87 -11.35
C ALA A 49 -2.64 2.38 -12.68
N ASP A 50 -2.48 3.27 -13.65
CA ASP A 50 -1.90 2.94 -14.96
C ASP A 50 -0.43 2.53 -14.81
N ILE A 51 0.35 3.20 -13.96
CA ILE A 51 1.74 2.81 -13.66
C ILE A 51 1.78 1.41 -13.05
N ALA A 52 0.99 1.15 -12.00
CA ALA A 52 0.96 -0.15 -11.34
C ALA A 52 0.51 -1.27 -12.30
N MET A 53 -0.46 -0.99 -13.18
CA MET A 53 -0.91 -1.93 -14.21
C MET A 53 0.18 -2.21 -15.25
N ARG A 54 0.92 -1.18 -15.70
CA ARG A 54 2.06 -1.35 -16.61
C ARG A 54 3.15 -2.21 -15.98
N GLU A 55 3.48 -1.99 -14.70
CA GLU A 55 4.46 -2.83 -14.00
C GLU A 55 4.00 -4.27 -13.86
N TYR A 56 2.73 -4.48 -13.49
CA TYR A 56 2.12 -5.80 -13.44
C TYR A 56 2.19 -6.53 -14.80
N GLN A 57 1.90 -5.84 -15.90
CA GLN A 57 1.98 -6.40 -17.24
C GLN A 57 3.44 -6.71 -17.63
N ARG A 58 4.34 -5.75 -17.39
CA ARG A 58 5.76 -5.84 -17.73
C ARG A 58 6.43 -7.03 -17.06
N VAL A 59 6.22 -7.24 -15.76
CA VAL A 59 6.78 -8.41 -15.05
C VAL A 59 5.96 -9.69 -15.23
N ASN A 60 4.96 -9.69 -16.12
CA ASN A 60 4.05 -10.81 -16.32
C ASN A 60 3.49 -11.32 -14.97
N GLY A 61 3.03 -10.42 -14.11
CA GLY A 61 2.78 -10.66 -12.71
C GLY A 61 1.70 -11.70 -12.38
N HIS A 62 1.65 -12.09 -11.11
CA HIS A 62 0.69 -13.05 -10.55
C HIS A 62 -0.74 -12.50 -10.52
N ARG A 63 -1.74 -13.40 -10.57
CA ARG A 63 -3.15 -13.01 -10.36
C ARG A 63 -3.80 -13.86 -9.29
N ILE A 64 -4.42 -13.19 -8.33
CA ILE A 64 -5.27 -13.78 -7.30
C ILE A 64 -6.73 -13.44 -7.64
N ASP A 65 -7.56 -14.47 -7.73
CA ASP A 65 -8.98 -14.29 -8.06
C ASP A 65 -9.76 -13.84 -6.81
N ALA A 66 -11.03 -13.51 -6.98
CA ALA A 66 -11.84 -13.02 -5.87
C ALA A 66 -11.92 -14.03 -4.71
N SER A 67 -11.78 -15.33 -4.96
CA SER A 67 -11.83 -16.39 -3.95
C SER A 67 -10.52 -16.62 -3.21
N GLY A 68 -9.50 -15.80 -3.47
CA GLY A 68 -8.19 -15.91 -2.83
C GLY A 68 -7.26 -16.92 -3.46
N ARG A 69 -7.64 -17.52 -4.60
CA ARG A 69 -6.81 -18.51 -5.27
C ARG A 69 -5.83 -17.82 -6.22
N LEU A 70 -4.58 -18.24 -6.18
CA LEU A 70 -3.59 -17.93 -7.21
C LEU A 70 -3.99 -18.65 -8.50
N TRP A 71 -4.51 -17.92 -9.48
CA TRP A 71 -5.01 -18.50 -10.73
C TRP A 71 -4.08 -18.25 -11.92
N LYS A 72 -3.15 -17.29 -11.79
CA LYS A 72 -2.02 -17.11 -12.70
C LYS A 72 -0.74 -17.02 -11.88
N PHE A 73 0.17 -17.97 -12.09
CA PHE A 73 1.56 -17.85 -11.68
C PHE A 73 2.32 -17.06 -12.75
N GLY A 74 3.00 -16.01 -12.33
CA GLY A 74 3.74 -15.08 -13.18
C GLY A 74 5.24 -15.14 -12.91
N SER A 75 6.01 -14.18 -13.44
CA SER A 75 7.44 -14.11 -13.12
C SER A 75 7.65 -13.68 -11.67
N VAL A 76 8.72 -14.20 -11.07
CA VAL A 76 9.12 -13.89 -9.69
C VAL A 76 10.41 -13.07 -9.67
N GLU A 77 10.73 -12.52 -8.50
CA GLU A 77 11.85 -11.59 -8.32
C GLU A 77 13.23 -12.13 -8.68
N THR A 78 13.39 -13.44 -8.73
CA THR A 78 14.63 -14.14 -9.07
C THR A 78 14.69 -14.67 -10.50
N GLU A 79 13.65 -14.40 -11.31
CA GLU A 79 13.52 -14.89 -12.69
C GLU A 79 14.74 -14.57 -13.54
N THR A 80 15.29 -15.58 -14.21
CA THR A 80 16.49 -15.47 -15.05
C THR A 80 16.18 -15.42 -16.52
N GLU A 81 14.97 -15.80 -16.92
CA GLU A 81 14.56 -15.68 -18.31
C GLU A 81 14.14 -14.25 -18.66
N PRO A 82 14.39 -13.80 -19.89
CA PRO A 82 13.83 -12.55 -20.36
C PRO A 82 12.30 -12.60 -20.30
N LEU A 83 11.71 -11.60 -19.64
CA LEU A 83 10.31 -11.25 -19.71
C LEU A 83 9.92 -11.17 -21.19
N ARG A 84 8.83 -11.86 -21.55
CA ARG A 84 8.26 -11.73 -22.89
C ARG A 84 7.96 -10.25 -23.11
N ALA A 85 8.51 -9.68 -24.18
CA ALA A 85 8.13 -8.35 -24.60
C ALA A 85 6.61 -8.34 -24.76
N ALA A 86 5.93 -7.36 -24.15
CA ALA A 86 4.58 -7.07 -24.58
C ALA A 86 4.64 -6.63 -26.05
N ASP A 87 3.61 -6.91 -26.85
CA ASP A 87 3.59 -6.45 -28.25
C ASP A 87 3.78 -4.91 -28.27
N GLY A 88 4.83 -4.44 -28.95
CA GLY A 88 5.21 -3.03 -29.00
C GLY A 88 6.11 -2.51 -27.86
N ASP A 89 6.64 -3.37 -26.99
CA ASP A 89 7.48 -2.96 -25.86
C ASP A 89 8.90 -2.59 -26.33
N ALA A 90 9.17 -1.27 -26.36
CA ALA A 90 10.48 -0.70 -26.66
C ALA A 90 11.43 -0.69 -25.43
N ALA A 91 11.13 -1.44 -24.37
CA ALA A 91 11.93 -1.49 -23.17
C ALA A 91 13.40 -1.86 -23.48
N PRO A 92 14.39 -1.15 -22.89
CA PRO A 92 15.79 -1.47 -23.08
C PRO A 92 16.08 -2.94 -22.76
N PRO A 93 17.05 -3.59 -23.43
CA PRO A 93 17.37 -5.00 -23.20
C PRO A 93 17.62 -5.35 -21.72
N GLY A 94 18.22 -4.44 -20.96
CA GLY A 94 18.51 -4.62 -19.54
C GLY A 94 17.29 -4.59 -18.61
N ASP A 95 16.12 -4.14 -19.08
CA ASP A 95 14.86 -4.11 -18.33
C ASP A 95 13.99 -5.35 -18.61
N ARG A 96 14.49 -6.25 -19.47
CA ARG A 96 13.80 -7.49 -19.83
C ARG A 96 13.92 -8.58 -18.77
N TYR A 97 14.49 -8.33 -17.59
CA TYR A 97 14.57 -9.32 -16.51
C TYR A 97 13.80 -8.83 -15.29
N ALA A 98 13.01 -9.70 -14.65
CA ALA A 98 12.20 -9.32 -13.50
C ALA A 98 13.05 -8.75 -12.35
N TRP A 99 14.19 -9.39 -12.06
CA TRP A 99 15.12 -8.93 -11.03
C TRP A 99 15.70 -7.54 -11.36
N ARG A 100 16.03 -7.25 -12.63
CA ARG A 100 16.49 -5.92 -13.05
C ARG A 100 15.40 -4.88 -12.87
N ARG A 101 14.15 -5.25 -13.17
CA ARG A 101 13.01 -4.35 -12.98
C ARG A 101 12.76 -4.05 -11.50
N ILE A 102 12.87 -5.05 -10.63
CA ILE A 102 12.72 -4.85 -9.19
C ILE A 102 13.88 -4.04 -8.61
N TRP A 103 15.10 -4.28 -9.10
CA TRP A 103 16.26 -3.45 -8.77
C TRP A 103 16.01 -1.97 -9.10
N ARG A 104 15.34 -1.68 -10.23
CA ARG A 104 14.99 -0.31 -10.60
C ARG A 104 14.09 0.36 -9.56
N TYR A 105 13.17 -0.35 -8.90
CA TYR A 105 12.36 0.22 -7.81
C TYR A 105 13.23 0.71 -6.65
N TRP A 106 14.25 -0.07 -6.29
CA TRP A 106 15.22 0.33 -5.26
C TRP A 106 16.08 1.52 -5.71
N GLN A 107 16.53 1.55 -6.96
CA GLN A 107 17.29 2.69 -7.49
C GLN A 107 16.47 3.98 -7.57
N VAL A 108 15.16 3.89 -7.82
CA VAL A 108 14.27 5.06 -7.76
C VAL A 108 14.10 5.53 -6.33
N LEU A 109 13.87 4.61 -5.39
CA LEU A 109 13.81 4.96 -3.97
C LEU A 109 15.12 5.58 -3.48
N ASP A 110 16.28 5.16 -4.00
CA ASP A 110 17.59 5.71 -3.66
C ASP A 110 17.73 7.21 -3.99
N GLN A 111 17.01 7.70 -5.00
CA GLN A 111 16.98 9.12 -5.36
C GLN A 111 16.32 9.99 -4.28
N HIS A 112 15.39 9.42 -3.51
CA HIS A 112 14.72 10.08 -2.39
C HIS A 112 15.41 9.77 -1.05
N ARG A 113 16.09 8.63 -0.96
CA ARG A 113 16.71 8.09 0.25
C ARG A 113 18.08 7.47 -0.11
N PRO A 114 19.14 8.27 -0.20
CA PRO A 114 20.45 7.80 -0.61
C PRO A 114 20.95 6.60 0.21
N GLY A 115 21.51 5.60 -0.47
CA GLY A 115 22.05 4.37 0.12
C GLY A 115 21.00 3.27 0.35
N THR A 116 19.72 3.48 0.06
CA THR A 116 18.69 2.46 0.23
C THR A 116 18.93 1.23 -0.64
N ALA A 117 19.34 1.42 -1.90
CA ALA A 117 19.64 0.30 -2.80
C ALA A 117 20.88 -0.47 -2.34
N ALA A 118 21.91 0.22 -1.85
CA ALA A 118 23.13 -0.41 -1.34
C ALA A 118 22.93 -1.11 0.02
N ASN A 119 22.00 -0.64 0.86
CA ASN A 119 21.77 -1.20 2.19
C ASN A 119 20.70 -2.30 2.19
N ARG A 120 20.68 -3.16 1.16
CA ARG A 120 19.82 -4.35 1.12
C ARG A 120 20.52 -5.53 1.79
N ASP A 121 19.72 -6.35 2.46
CA ASP A 121 20.20 -7.53 3.18
C ASP A 121 20.80 -8.54 2.19
N LEU A 122 21.94 -9.13 2.55
CA LEU A 122 22.50 -10.33 1.96
C LEU A 122 22.54 -11.40 3.04
N ARG A 123 21.71 -12.44 2.91
CA ARG A 123 21.59 -13.52 3.87
C ARG A 123 22.42 -14.71 3.40
N TRP A 124 23.28 -15.21 4.27
CA TRP A 124 24.07 -16.40 4.00
C TRP A 124 24.24 -17.25 5.26
N ALA A 125 24.65 -18.49 5.11
CA ALA A 125 25.03 -19.38 6.20
C ALA A 125 26.46 -19.88 5.96
N PRO A 126 27.41 -19.65 6.88
CA PRO A 126 28.77 -20.14 6.73
C PRO A 126 28.82 -21.66 6.59
N ASP A 127 29.76 -22.14 5.77
CA ASP A 127 30.06 -23.57 5.53
C ASP A 127 28.91 -24.40 4.93
N LEU A 128 27.74 -23.79 4.66
CA LEU A 128 26.54 -24.51 4.20
C LEU A 128 26.75 -25.29 2.89
N LEU A 129 27.60 -24.78 1.99
CA LEU A 129 27.89 -25.44 0.72
C LEU A 129 28.97 -26.54 0.84
N ASP A 130 29.84 -26.44 1.84
CA ASP A 130 30.98 -27.33 2.03
C ASP A 130 30.63 -28.50 2.97
N ASP A 131 30.03 -28.19 4.12
CA ASP A 131 29.53 -29.16 5.11
C ASP A 131 28.22 -28.64 5.75
N PRO A 132 27.05 -29.08 5.26
CA PRO A 132 25.76 -28.62 5.78
C PRO A 132 25.51 -29.01 7.23
N ASP A 133 26.16 -30.07 7.75
CA ASP A 133 25.99 -30.53 9.12
C ASP A 133 26.76 -29.65 10.13
N GLN A 134 27.80 -28.96 9.67
CA GLN A 134 28.59 -28.00 10.45
C GLN A 134 28.26 -26.54 10.15
N ALA A 135 27.27 -26.29 9.29
CA ALA A 135 26.91 -24.96 8.85
C ALA A 135 26.62 -24.02 10.04
N GLY A 136 27.29 -22.86 10.03
CA GLY A 136 27.11 -21.84 11.04
C GLY A 136 25.71 -21.20 10.99
N ARG A 137 25.36 -20.44 12.04
CA ARG A 137 24.13 -19.63 12.04
C ARG A 137 24.13 -18.65 10.86
N SER A 138 22.95 -18.45 10.28
CA SER A 138 22.76 -17.46 9.22
C SER A 138 23.19 -16.06 9.68
N ARG A 139 23.88 -15.37 8.79
CA ARG A 139 24.38 -14.00 8.94
C ARG A 139 23.72 -13.09 7.91
N VAL A 140 23.69 -11.80 8.21
CA VAL A 140 23.13 -10.77 7.34
C VAL A 140 24.15 -9.67 7.17
N ASP A 141 24.56 -9.44 5.93
CA ASP A 141 25.42 -8.32 5.54
C ASP A 141 24.63 -7.33 4.67
N ALA A 142 25.25 -6.19 4.35
CA ALA A 142 24.70 -5.21 3.42
C ALA A 142 25.30 -5.40 2.02
N LEU A 143 24.48 -5.24 0.99
CA LEU A 143 24.88 -5.35 -0.42
C LEU A 143 26.02 -4.39 -0.80
N GLY A 144 26.02 -3.16 -0.30
CA GLY A 144 26.98 -2.11 -0.65
C GLY A 144 28.43 -2.50 -0.35
N PRO A 145 28.78 -2.82 0.91
CA PRO A 145 30.09 -3.36 1.27
C PRO A 145 30.48 -4.59 0.44
N ALA A 146 29.58 -5.56 0.27
CA ALA A 146 29.85 -6.75 -0.53
C ALA A 146 30.17 -6.42 -2.00
N LEU A 147 29.45 -5.46 -2.60
CA LEU A 147 29.73 -4.98 -3.96
C LEU A 147 31.06 -4.23 -4.08
N ALA A 148 31.55 -3.63 -3.00
CA ALA A 148 32.83 -2.92 -2.97
C ALA A 148 34.04 -3.88 -2.92
N GLU A 149 33.84 -5.10 -2.40
CA GLU A 149 34.86 -6.15 -2.38
C GLU A 149 35.03 -6.87 -3.73
N VAL A 150 34.03 -6.80 -4.61
CA VAL A 150 34.14 -7.41 -5.94
C VAL A 150 35.16 -6.65 -6.80
N PRO A 151 36.21 -7.32 -7.33
CA PRO A 151 37.25 -6.68 -8.13
C PRO A 151 36.67 -5.93 -9.34
N ALA A 152 37.31 -4.84 -9.76
CA ALA A 152 36.88 -4.11 -10.94
C ALA A 152 37.13 -4.90 -12.24
N SER A 153 36.22 -4.74 -13.21
CA SER A 153 36.44 -5.00 -14.64
C SER A 153 36.93 -6.40 -15.04
N SER A 154 36.11 -7.43 -14.82
CA SER A 154 36.19 -8.72 -15.54
C SER A 154 34.79 -9.31 -15.77
N PRO A 155 34.59 -10.21 -16.74
CA PRO A 155 33.31 -10.91 -16.90
C PRO A 155 32.89 -11.69 -15.65
N MET A 156 33.85 -12.18 -14.86
CA MET A 156 33.55 -12.83 -13.57
C MET A 156 33.04 -11.81 -12.54
N ALA A 157 33.71 -10.67 -12.42
CA ALA A 157 33.30 -9.60 -11.52
C ALA A 157 31.90 -9.08 -11.84
N GLU A 158 31.55 -8.92 -13.12
CA GLU A 158 30.21 -8.53 -13.54
C GLU A 158 29.16 -9.54 -13.06
N ARG A 159 29.39 -10.84 -13.31
CA ARG A 159 28.50 -11.92 -12.84
C ARG A 159 28.36 -11.96 -11.33
N MET A 160 29.46 -11.76 -10.58
CA MET A 160 29.43 -11.69 -9.12
C MET A 160 28.57 -10.53 -8.63
N ARG A 161 28.72 -9.34 -9.25
CA ARG A 161 27.88 -8.17 -8.90
C ARG A 161 26.40 -8.44 -9.18
N GLU A 162 26.08 -9.04 -10.32
CA GLU A 162 24.70 -9.42 -10.65
C GLU A 162 24.14 -10.45 -9.66
N ALA A 163 24.93 -11.47 -9.30
CA ALA A 163 24.53 -12.48 -8.34
C ALA A 163 24.24 -11.87 -6.95
N LEU A 164 25.11 -10.97 -6.48
CA LEU A 164 24.90 -10.26 -5.21
C LEU A 164 23.62 -9.40 -5.25
N VAL A 165 23.38 -8.66 -6.34
CA VAL A 165 22.15 -7.86 -6.49
C VAL A 165 20.91 -8.76 -6.49
N ARG A 166 20.94 -9.89 -7.21
CA ARG A 166 19.82 -10.84 -7.26
C ARG A 166 19.54 -11.46 -5.89
N ALA A 167 20.58 -11.86 -5.16
CA ALA A 167 20.45 -12.36 -3.79
C ALA A 167 19.81 -11.30 -2.88
N ALA A 168 20.31 -10.06 -2.94
CA ALA A 168 19.80 -8.98 -2.10
C ALA A 168 18.33 -8.63 -2.37
N ILE A 169 17.87 -8.75 -3.63
CA ILE A 169 16.46 -8.59 -3.99
C ILE A 169 15.60 -9.71 -3.39
N SER A 170 16.11 -10.94 -3.38
CA SER A 170 15.40 -12.09 -2.79
C SER A 170 15.36 -12.02 -1.27
N ASP A 171 16.40 -11.50 -0.64
CA ASP A 171 16.56 -11.46 0.81
C ASP A 171 15.86 -10.25 1.47
N SER A 172 15.54 -9.23 0.67
CA SER A 172 14.95 -7.98 1.13
C SER A 172 13.54 -7.78 0.56
N PRO A 173 12.50 -7.60 1.41
CA PRO A 173 11.16 -7.33 0.93
C PRO A 173 11.09 -5.98 0.20
N TRP A 174 10.54 -5.97 -1.02
CA TRP A 174 10.54 -4.80 -1.91
C TRP A 174 9.16 -4.18 -2.17
N SER A 175 8.11 -4.68 -1.50
CA SER A 175 6.75 -4.12 -1.60
C SER A 175 6.66 -2.61 -1.37
N GLY A 176 7.40 -2.06 -0.40
CA GLY A 176 7.40 -0.61 -0.14
C GLY A 176 8.21 0.19 -1.17
N ALA A 177 9.28 -0.39 -1.71
CA ALA A 177 10.03 0.19 -2.82
C ALA A 177 9.18 0.25 -4.10
N PHE A 178 8.35 -0.78 -4.36
CA PHE A 178 7.38 -0.77 -5.46
C PHE A 178 6.35 0.36 -5.32
N ILE A 179 5.74 0.54 -4.14
CA ILE A 179 4.80 1.66 -3.93
C ILE A 179 5.52 3.00 -4.10
N SER A 180 6.72 3.16 -3.53
CA SER A 180 7.55 4.35 -3.71
C SER A 180 7.85 4.64 -5.19
N PHE A 181 8.14 3.61 -5.97
CA PHE A 181 8.31 3.71 -7.42
C PHE A 181 7.03 4.22 -8.11
N VAL A 182 5.86 3.64 -7.79
CA VAL A 182 4.57 4.09 -8.36
C VAL A 182 4.30 5.57 -8.03
N MET A 183 4.58 6.00 -6.80
CA MET A 183 4.37 7.39 -6.38
C MET A 183 5.34 8.35 -7.09
N HIS A 184 6.59 7.95 -7.25
CA HIS A 184 7.61 8.73 -7.97
C HIS A 184 7.20 8.95 -9.42
N GLU A 185 6.87 7.87 -10.14
CA GLU A 185 6.44 7.93 -11.54
C GLU A 185 5.11 8.67 -11.73
N ALA A 186 4.25 8.70 -10.70
CA ALA A 186 3.02 9.50 -10.73
C ALA A 186 3.30 11.01 -10.59
N GLY A 187 4.48 11.38 -10.08
CA GLY A 187 4.96 12.75 -9.92
C GLY A 187 4.80 13.33 -8.52
N LEU A 188 4.75 12.50 -7.48
CA LEU A 188 4.67 13.01 -6.10
C LEU A 188 6.04 13.50 -5.62
N SER A 189 6.05 14.63 -4.90
CA SER A 189 7.24 15.16 -4.23
C SER A 189 7.46 14.49 -2.86
N ASP A 190 8.64 14.71 -2.27
CA ASP A 190 8.96 14.25 -0.90
C ASP A 190 8.04 14.85 0.17
N GLU A 191 7.45 16.03 -0.10
CA GLU A 191 6.47 16.68 0.77
C GLU A 191 5.11 15.99 0.69
N ALA A 192 4.72 15.57 -0.53
CA ALA A 192 3.45 14.93 -0.78
C ALA A 192 3.44 13.45 -0.38
N PHE A 193 4.61 12.79 -0.36
CA PHE A 193 4.75 11.37 -0.02
C PHE A 193 6.09 11.06 0.64
N HIS A 194 6.05 10.36 1.78
CA HIS A 194 7.27 9.94 2.46
C HIS A 194 7.82 8.64 1.85
N PHE A 195 8.66 8.77 0.82
CA PHE A 195 9.31 7.65 0.15
C PHE A 195 10.12 6.79 1.13
N ALA A 196 9.83 5.49 1.14
CA ALA A 196 10.45 4.51 2.03
C ALA A 196 10.22 3.07 1.53
N GLY A 197 11.17 2.18 1.85
CA GLY A 197 11.03 0.74 1.61
C GLY A 197 10.02 0.05 2.54
N ALA A 198 9.51 0.76 3.56
CA ALA A 198 8.58 0.25 4.57
C ALA A 198 7.23 0.98 4.51
N HIS A 199 6.15 0.22 4.41
CA HIS A 199 4.78 0.75 4.28
C HIS A 199 4.34 1.60 5.48
N ALA A 200 4.77 1.22 6.69
CA ALA A 200 4.44 1.91 7.92
C ALA A 200 4.87 3.39 7.92
N ILE A 201 5.91 3.77 7.15
CA ILE A 201 6.39 5.15 7.10
C ILE A 201 5.37 6.09 6.44
N TYR A 202 4.79 5.69 5.30
CA TYR A 202 3.79 6.51 4.63
C TYR A 202 2.38 6.35 5.23
N ILE A 203 2.06 5.19 5.84
CA ILE A 203 0.85 5.06 6.68
C ILE A 203 0.91 6.07 7.84
N ARG A 204 2.06 6.18 8.52
CA ARG A 204 2.28 7.16 9.59
C ARG A 204 2.12 8.61 9.10
N GLY A 205 2.62 8.93 7.91
CA GLY A 205 2.44 10.25 7.29
C GLY A 205 0.96 10.62 7.14
N ALA A 206 0.16 9.68 6.63
CA ALA A 206 -1.27 9.86 6.45
C ALA A 206 -2.06 9.92 7.78
N LEU A 207 -1.68 9.11 8.78
CA LEU A 207 -2.28 9.12 10.13
C LEU A 207 -1.97 10.40 10.92
N ARG A 208 -0.84 11.04 10.62
CA ARG A 208 -0.46 12.34 11.21
C ARG A 208 -1.12 13.52 10.49
N GLU A 209 -1.79 13.27 9.37
CA GLU A 209 -2.44 14.29 8.53
C GLU A 209 -1.51 15.47 8.23
N SER A 210 -0.23 15.17 7.93
CA SER A 210 0.77 16.20 7.70
C SER A 210 0.31 17.19 6.61
N PRO A 211 0.45 18.51 6.81
CA PRO A 211 0.09 19.49 5.77
C PRO A 211 0.79 19.19 4.45
N GLY A 212 0.05 19.23 3.34
CA GLY A 212 0.58 18.93 2.00
C GLY A 212 0.70 17.44 1.66
N TYR A 213 0.48 16.52 2.62
CA TYR A 213 0.53 15.09 2.35
C TYR A 213 -0.62 14.65 1.44
N ALA A 214 -0.31 13.86 0.41
CA ALA A 214 -1.26 13.47 -0.64
C ALA A 214 -2.38 12.54 -0.13
N TYR A 215 -2.15 11.90 1.02
CA TYR A 215 -3.06 10.91 1.58
C TYR A 215 -3.61 11.33 2.95
N ARG A 216 -4.86 10.94 3.23
CA ARG A 216 -5.39 10.81 4.60
C ARG A 216 -5.61 9.34 4.94
N ALA A 217 -5.42 8.97 6.20
CA ALA A 217 -5.67 7.60 6.64
C ALA A 217 -7.13 7.44 7.07
N CYS A 218 -7.79 6.40 6.57
CA CYS A 218 -9.19 6.11 6.77
C CYS A 218 -9.39 4.66 7.21
N ASP A 219 -10.50 4.37 7.90
CA ASP A 219 -10.92 3.01 8.18
C ASP A 219 -11.47 2.36 6.89
N ILE A 220 -10.79 1.32 6.40
CA ILE A 220 -11.21 0.58 5.20
C ILE A 220 -12.56 -0.12 5.38
N ARG A 221 -12.97 -0.39 6.62
CA ARG A 221 -14.27 -1.00 6.95
C ARG A 221 -15.42 -0.01 6.82
N ARG A 222 -15.12 1.29 6.71
CA ARG A 222 -16.10 2.39 6.65
C ARG A 222 -15.95 3.29 5.42
N THR A 223 -14.88 3.12 4.64
CA THR A 223 -14.55 4.00 3.52
C THR A 223 -14.44 3.20 2.24
N ALA A 224 -15.24 3.56 1.23
CA ALA A 224 -15.19 2.91 -0.08
C ALA A 224 -13.87 3.25 -0.79
N PRO A 225 -13.06 2.26 -1.22
CA PRO A 225 -11.82 2.51 -1.94
C PRO A 225 -12.08 3.10 -3.34
N ARG A 226 -11.19 3.99 -3.78
CA ARG A 226 -11.19 4.54 -5.15
C ARG A 226 -9.90 4.20 -5.87
N VAL A 227 -9.91 4.34 -7.19
CA VAL A 227 -8.71 4.19 -8.02
C VAL A 227 -7.61 5.16 -7.53
N GLY A 228 -6.41 4.62 -7.29
CA GLY A 228 -5.25 5.35 -6.76
C GLY A 228 -5.13 5.37 -5.23
N ASP A 229 -6.19 5.02 -4.48
CA ASP A 229 -6.09 4.83 -3.03
C ASP A 229 -5.20 3.61 -2.72
N LEU A 230 -4.55 3.60 -1.55
CA LEU A 230 -3.81 2.43 -1.07
C LEU A 230 -4.64 1.68 -0.04
N ILE A 231 -4.86 0.39 -0.24
CA ILE A 231 -5.42 -0.49 0.79
C ILE A 231 -4.27 -1.14 1.55
N CYS A 232 -4.30 -1.09 2.88
CA CYS A 232 -3.17 -1.48 3.71
C CYS A 232 -3.59 -2.44 4.83
N TYR A 233 -2.69 -3.35 5.17
CA TYR A 233 -2.86 -4.32 6.24
C TYR A 233 -1.59 -4.49 7.08
N SER A 234 -1.80 -4.92 8.33
CA SER A 234 -0.73 -5.35 9.22
C SER A 234 -0.28 -6.75 8.84
N ARG A 235 1.02 -7.02 8.93
CA ARG A 235 1.55 -8.39 8.83
C ARG A 235 2.54 -8.61 9.97
N GLY A 236 2.68 -9.84 10.46
CA GLY A 236 3.60 -10.13 11.56
C GLY A 236 3.13 -9.60 12.92
N GLN A 237 4.07 -9.35 13.84
CA GLN A 237 3.77 -9.02 15.23
C GLN A 237 4.38 -7.66 15.63
N PRO A 238 3.69 -6.87 16.47
CA PRO A 238 2.30 -7.05 16.90
C PRO A 238 1.30 -6.81 15.76
N VAL A 239 0.21 -7.58 15.73
CA VAL A 239 -0.87 -7.39 14.73
C VAL A 239 -1.65 -6.11 15.05
N LEU A 240 -1.89 -5.29 14.03
CA LEU A 240 -2.78 -4.13 14.05
C LEU A 240 -4.00 -4.46 13.17
N ASP A 241 -5.07 -4.96 13.79
CA ASP A 241 -6.22 -5.53 13.06
C ASP A 241 -7.31 -4.50 12.76
N THR A 242 -7.38 -3.43 13.55
CA THR A 242 -8.37 -2.37 13.41
C THR A 242 -7.71 -1.04 13.11
N PHE A 243 -8.46 -0.13 12.48
CA PHE A 243 -7.98 1.23 12.24
C PHE A 243 -7.58 1.95 13.55
N ALA A 244 -8.27 1.65 14.66
CA ALA A 244 -7.94 2.20 15.98
C ALA A 244 -6.54 1.77 16.44
N ASP A 245 -6.17 0.49 16.26
CA ASP A 245 -4.84 -0.02 16.64
C ASP A 245 -3.71 0.77 15.96
N TRP A 246 -3.89 1.12 14.69
CA TRP A 246 -2.95 1.95 13.93
C TRP A 246 -2.88 3.38 14.45
N ARG A 247 -4.04 3.97 14.73
CA ARG A 247 -4.16 5.34 15.22
C ARG A 247 -3.52 5.50 16.59
N ASP A 248 -3.76 4.56 17.49
CA ASP A 248 -3.26 4.57 18.86
C ASP A 248 -1.74 4.37 18.91
N ARG A 249 -1.17 3.69 17.91
CA ARG A 249 0.27 3.45 17.77
C ARG A 249 0.95 4.32 16.73
N LYS A 250 0.28 5.33 16.16
CA LYS A 250 0.80 6.11 15.03
C LYS A 250 2.21 6.66 15.24
N ASP A 251 2.55 7.04 16.47
CA ASP A 251 3.85 7.61 16.81
C ASP A 251 4.94 6.57 17.08
N GLN A 252 4.55 5.30 17.24
CA GLN A 252 5.44 4.15 17.38
C GLN A 252 5.69 3.45 16.05
N LEU A 253 4.91 3.74 15.00
CA LEU A 253 5.12 3.16 13.67
C LEU A 253 6.49 3.59 13.12
N ASP A 254 7.27 2.62 12.66
CA ASP A 254 8.62 2.82 12.16
C ASP A 254 8.92 1.90 10.96
N GLY A 255 10.16 1.90 10.46
CA GLY A 255 10.56 1.06 9.33
C GLY A 255 10.56 -0.45 9.63
N ARG A 256 10.46 -0.85 10.90
CA ARG A 256 10.42 -2.25 11.34
C ARG A 256 8.99 -2.76 11.52
N THR A 257 8.03 -1.86 11.64
CA THR A 257 6.62 -2.17 11.72
C THR A 257 6.18 -2.86 10.43
N LYS A 258 5.86 -4.14 10.56
CA LYS A 258 5.58 -5.01 9.43
C LYS A 258 4.18 -4.73 8.89
N SER A 259 4.13 -4.27 7.64
CA SER A 259 2.89 -3.91 6.96
C SER A 259 3.01 -4.04 5.46
N HIS A 260 1.88 -3.90 4.77
CA HIS A 260 1.79 -3.99 3.32
C HIS A 260 0.63 -3.15 2.80
N CYS A 261 0.78 -2.61 1.60
CA CYS A 261 -0.22 -1.85 0.90
C CYS A 261 -0.22 -2.21 -0.59
N ASP A 262 -1.41 -2.22 -1.18
CA ASP A 262 -1.64 -2.37 -2.62
C ASP A 262 -2.30 -1.10 -3.17
N VAL A 263 -1.98 -0.75 -4.41
CA VAL A 263 -2.65 0.35 -5.15
C VAL A 263 -3.97 -0.16 -5.72
N VAL A 264 -5.09 0.48 -5.42
CA VAL A 264 -6.37 0.20 -6.07
C VAL A 264 -6.31 0.68 -7.51
N VAL A 265 -6.45 -0.24 -8.47
CA VAL A 265 -6.30 0.06 -9.91
C VAL A 265 -7.61 0.05 -10.68
N SER A 266 -8.66 -0.57 -10.13
CA SER A 266 -9.98 -0.54 -10.72
C SER A 266 -11.06 -0.68 -9.64
N VAL A 267 -12.21 -0.05 -9.89
CA VAL A 267 -13.42 -0.18 -9.07
C VAL A 267 -14.57 -0.46 -10.02
N ASP A 268 -15.21 -1.62 -9.88
CA ASP A 268 -16.37 -2.04 -10.66
C ASP A 268 -17.56 -2.18 -9.71
N ALA A 269 -18.33 -1.10 -9.62
CA ALA A 269 -19.51 -1.03 -8.75
C ALA A 269 -20.63 -1.99 -9.19
N LYS A 270 -20.71 -2.34 -10.49
CA LYS A 270 -21.75 -3.27 -10.98
C LYS A 270 -21.42 -4.70 -10.60
N ALA A 271 -20.15 -5.09 -10.71
CA ALA A 271 -19.68 -6.42 -10.31
C ALA A 271 -19.31 -6.51 -8.82
N LEU A 272 -19.51 -5.44 -8.05
CA LEU A 272 -19.17 -5.33 -6.63
C LEU A 272 -17.74 -5.80 -6.33
N LYS A 273 -16.77 -5.32 -7.10
CA LYS A 273 -15.36 -5.69 -6.94
C LYS A 273 -14.43 -4.52 -7.17
N ILE A 274 -13.26 -4.59 -6.54
CA ILE A 274 -12.09 -3.78 -6.85
C ILE A 274 -10.95 -4.70 -7.27
N GLU A 275 -9.97 -4.12 -7.94
CA GLU A 275 -8.68 -4.77 -8.15
C GLU A 275 -7.58 -3.93 -7.56
N ALA A 276 -6.60 -4.59 -6.94
CA ALA A 276 -5.47 -3.93 -6.33
C ALA A 276 -4.16 -4.60 -6.77
N ILE A 277 -3.09 -3.81 -6.88
CA ILE A 277 -1.77 -4.26 -7.29
C ILE A 277 -0.74 -3.92 -6.22
N GLY A 278 -0.06 -4.94 -5.72
CA GLY A 278 1.04 -4.83 -4.77
C GLY A 278 2.32 -5.46 -5.30
N GLY A 279 3.47 -4.94 -4.88
CA GLY A 279 4.77 -5.55 -5.13
C GLY A 279 5.12 -6.57 -4.05
N ASN A 280 5.95 -7.57 -4.36
CA ASN A 280 6.44 -8.58 -3.43
C ASN A 280 5.32 -9.33 -2.68
N VAL A 281 4.19 -9.56 -3.34
CA VAL A 281 3.16 -10.49 -2.87
C VAL A 281 3.43 -11.80 -3.58
N LEU A 282 3.86 -12.82 -2.81
CA LEU A 282 4.37 -14.08 -3.38
C LEU A 282 5.55 -13.85 -4.36
N GLN A 283 6.49 -12.99 -3.98
CA GLN A 283 7.70 -12.70 -4.76
C GLN A 283 7.46 -12.11 -6.16
N SER A 284 6.29 -11.52 -6.41
CA SER A 284 5.93 -10.91 -7.71
C SER A 284 5.20 -9.57 -7.54
N VAL A 285 5.00 -8.86 -8.67
CA VAL A 285 3.98 -7.81 -8.74
C VAL A 285 2.66 -8.52 -8.97
N THR A 286 1.74 -8.40 -8.02
CA THR A 286 0.55 -9.25 -7.97
C THR A 286 -0.69 -8.40 -8.05
N ARG A 287 -1.58 -8.76 -8.98
CA ARG A 287 -2.92 -8.22 -9.07
C ARG A 287 -3.88 -9.14 -8.33
N ARG A 288 -4.62 -8.61 -7.37
CA ARG A 288 -5.69 -9.33 -6.67
C ARG A 288 -7.05 -8.72 -6.95
N GLN A 289 -8.07 -9.56 -6.94
CA GLN A 289 -9.47 -9.14 -7.00
C GLN A 289 -10.08 -9.22 -5.60
N LEU A 290 -10.73 -8.15 -5.16
CA LEU A 290 -11.39 -8.09 -3.86
C LEU A 290 -12.84 -7.68 -4.07
N MET A 291 -13.77 -8.48 -3.56
CA MET A 291 -15.19 -8.10 -3.52
C MET A 291 -15.42 -6.96 -2.54
N VAL A 292 -16.31 -6.05 -2.92
CA VAL A 292 -16.93 -5.05 -2.05
C VAL A 292 -18.40 -5.43 -1.80
N ASN A 293 -19.03 -4.83 -0.80
CA ASN A 293 -20.46 -4.96 -0.58
C ASN A 293 -21.24 -3.90 -1.39
N GLU A 294 -22.57 -3.91 -1.28
CA GLU A 294 -23.45 -2.96 -1.99
C GLU A 294 -23.20 -1.49 -1.62
N ALA A 295 -22.61 -1.23 -0.45
CA ALA A 295 -22.17 0.09 -0.03
C ALA A 295 -20.78 0.48 -0.58
N GLY A 296 -20.16 -0.38 -1.40
CA GLY A 296 -18.82 -0.17 -1.96
C GLY A 296 -17.66 -0.41 -0.96
N LEU A 297 -17.95 -0.92 0.23
CA LEU A 297 -16.96 -1.21 1.28
C LEU A 297 -16.33 -2.58 1.07
N LEU A 298 -15.07 -2.75 1.47
CA LEU A 298 -14.38 -4.04 1.37
C LEU A 298 -15.19 -5.14 2.09
N SER A 299 -15.46 -6.24 1.38
CA SER A 299 -16.26 -7.35 1.91
C SER A 299 -15.58 -7.97 3.13
N SER A 300 -16.37 -8.26 4.16
CA SER A 300 -15.87 -8.83 5.42
C SER A 300 -15.18 -10.18 5.25
N ARG A 301 -15.45 -10.90 4.15
CA ARG A 301 -14.82 -12.18 3.81
C ARG A 301 -13.30 -12.10 3.65
N HIS A 302 -12.77 -10.91 3.38
CA HIS A 302 -11.33 -10.66 3.19
C HIS A 302 -10.62 -10.27 4.49
N TYR A 303 -11.34 -10.09 5.60
CA TYR A 303 -10.69 -9.84 6.88
C TYR A 303 -10.16 -11.14 7.47
N ALA A 304 -9.01 -11.08 8.15
CA ALA A 304 -8.37 -12.24 8.76
C ALA A 304 -9.27 -12.97 9.78
N SER A 305 -10.25 -12.28 10.37
CA SER A 305 -11.25 -12.85 11.27
C SER A 305 -12.39 -13.60 10.57
N ALA A 306 -12.46 -13.57 9.24
CA ALA A 306 -13.51 -14.25 8.49
C ALA A 306 -13.32 -15.77 8.50
N PRO A 307 -14.41 -16.55 8.49
CA PRO A 307 -14.31 -18.00 8.33
C PRO A 307 -13.58 -18.37 7.03
N ARG A 308 -12.65 -19.32 7.11
CA ARG A 308 -11.98 -19.87 5.91
C ARG A 308 -12.96 -20.75 5.14
N ASN A 309 -12.86 -20.72 3.81
CA ASN A 309 -13.75 -21.49 2.94
C ASN A 309 -13.58 -22.99 3.20
N LYS A 310 -14.70 -23.73 3.32
CA LYS A 310 -14.66 -25.19 3.34
C LYS A 310 -14.14 -25.73 1.99
N PRO A 311 -13.37 -26.82 1.99
CA PRO A 311 -13.00 -27.55 0.78
C PRO A 311 -14.20 -27.91 -0.09
N ARG A 312 -13.97 -28.13 -1.39
CA ARG A 312 -15.03 -28.54 -2.32
C ARG A 312 -15.34 -30.03 -2.08
N PRO A 313 -16.59 -30.47 -1.90
CA PRO A 313 -16.92 -31.88 -1.67
C PRO A 313 -16.27 -32.79 -2.73
N GLY A 314 -15.61 -33.86 -2.30
CA GLY A 314 -14.89 -34.81 -3.19
C GLY A 314 -13.51 -34.35 -3.68
N SER A 315 -12.97 -33.23 -3.18
CA SER A 315 -11.56 -32.91 -3.36
C SER A 315 -10.70 -33.67 -2.34
N PRO A 316 -9.40 -33.94 -2.62
CA PRO A 316 -8.49 -34.53 -1.62
C PRO A 316 -8.46 -33.75 -0.30
N CYS A 317 -8.71 -32.43 -0.37
CA CYS A 317 -8.83 -31.56 0.79
C CYS A 317 -10.18 -31.65 1.51
N ALA A 318 -11.25 -32.14 0.89
CA ALA A 318 -12.56 -32.27 1.56
C ALA A 318 -12.66 -33.47 2.49
N GLU A 319 -11.75 -34.44 2.34
CA GLU A 319 -11.64 -35.61 3.21
C GLU A 319 -10.69 -35.35 4.39
N ASP A 320 -9.94 -34.23 4.36
CA ASP A 320 -9.04 -33.81 5.42
C ASP A 320 -9.64 -32.61 6.18
N SER A 321 -10.06 -32.86 7.42
CA SER A 321 -10.60 -31.83 8.32
C SER A 321 -9.58 -30.76 8.70
N SER A 322 -8.30 -30.97 8.40
CA SER A 322 -7.22 -29.98 8.58
C SER A 322 -6.98 -29.11 7.34
N CYS A 323 -7.54 -29.47 6.18
CA CYS A 323 -7.38 -28.66 4.96
C CYS A 323 -8.37 -27.50 4.96
N GLU A 324 -8.01 -26.39 5.60
CA GLU A 324 -8.67 -25.11 5.35
C GLU A 324 -8.18 -24.54 4.02
N LYS A 325 -9.07 -24.05 3.15
CA LYS A 325 -8.63 -23.29 1.99
C LYS A 325 -7.91 -22.03 2.47
N SER A 326 -6.63 -21.91 2.12
CA SER A 326 -5.90 -20.66 2.21
C SER A 326 -6.50 -19.66 1.21
N ASP A 327 -7.04 -18.56 1.72
CA ASP A 327 -7.52 -17.43 0.93
C ASP A 327 -6.46 -16.33 0.99
N LEU A 328 -5.72 -16.12 -0.12
CA LEU A 328 -4.65 -15.13 -0.18
C LEU A 328 -5.15 -13.67 -0.06
N ASN A 329 -6.46 -13.45 -0.22
CA ASN A 329 -7.09 -12.15 0.01
C ASN A 329 -7.44 -11.91 1.47
N GLN A 330 -7.50 -12.95 2.31
CA GLN A 330 -7.71 -12.80 3.74
C GLN A 330 -6.48 -12.20 4.42
N GLN A 331 -6.58 -10.94 4.84
CA GLN A 331 -5.51 -10.21 5.54
C GLN A 331 -6.10 -9.33 6.66
N HIS A 332 -5.23 -8.78 7.50
CA HIS A 332 -5.59 -7.78 8.52
C HIS A 332 -5.83 -6.39 7.90
N TRP A 333 -6.65 -6.32 6.84
CA TRP A 333 -7.02 -5.07 6.17
C TRP A 333 -7.70 -4.14 7.16
N SER A 334 -7.13 -2.96 7.35
CA SER A 334 -7.53 -2.07 8.43
C SER A 334 -7.35 -0.59 8.11
N VAL A 335 -6.51 -0.25 7.12
CA VAL A 335 -6.23 1.13 6.74
C VAL A 335 -6.47 1.31 5.25
N LEU A 336 -7.19 2.36 4.88
CA LEU A 336 -7.24 2.90 3.53
C LEU A 336 -6.48 4.23 3.54
N LEU A 337 -5.42 4.36 2.75
CA LEU A 337 -4.82 5.65 2.46
C LEU A 337 -5.56 6.26 1.28
N GLN A 338 -6.42 7.22 1.59
CA GLN A 338 -7.29 7.87 0.65
C GLN A 338 -6.61 9.12 0.07
N LEU A 339 -6.47 9.19 -1.26
CA LEU A 339 -5.93 10.36 -1.95
C LEU A 339 -6.81 11.60 -1.71
N ARG A 340 -6.19 12.75 -1.46
CA ARG A 340 -6.88 14.02 -1.25
C ARG A 340 -7.25 14.73 -2.54
#